data_AF-A0A3M1YV50-F1
#
_entry.id   AF-A0A3M1YV50-F1
#
_cell.length_a   1.000
_cell.length_b   1.000
_cell.length_c   1.000
_cell.angle_alpha   90.00
_cell.angle_beta   90.00
_cell.angle_gamma   90.00
#
_symmetry.space_group_name_H-M   'P 1'
#
loop_
_entity.id
_entity.type
_entity.pdbx_description
1 polymer ?
#
loop_
_entity_poly.entity_id
_entity_poly.type
_entity_poly.pdbx_seq_one_letter_code
_entity_poly.pdbx_strand_id
1 'polypeptide(L)'
;MRKSFLFFAMLFVLVVVAACGGAPAEDEIPTVDTSLSTDATADTQADGTAAPTTDPAVVVVTPRGTEAFTVPLPGTLDPIVTEDPNIALVFDRIYLVRTGGPQGSGALEVEIFQDGRVIRNGETRLISPDEVLALDTMLDEIDFFGIHGAYLGPPTGQDEPYRYELRVERA
;
A
#
# COMPACT_ATOMS: atom_id res chain seq x y z
N MET A 1 2.65 51.58 -5.48
CA MET A 1 2.48 50.14 -5.80
C MET A 1 2.05 49.25 -4.62
N ARG A 2 2.18 49.66 -3.34
CA ARG A 2 1.79 48.81 -2.18
C ARG A 2 0.28 48.62 -1.94
N LYS A 3 -0.60 49.47 -2.50
CA LYS A 3 -2.06 49.39 -2.28
C LYS A 3 -2.76 48.30 -3.12
N SER A 4 -2.22 47.95 -4.29
CA SER A 4 -2.80 46.89 -5.13
C SER A 4 -2.55 45.48 -4.58
N PHE A 5 -1.46 45.27 -3.83
CA PHE A 5 -1.13 43.97 -3.24
C PHE A 5 -2.07 43.59 -2.08
N LEU A 6 -2.48 44.57 -1.27
CA LEU A 6 -3.45 44.37 -0.18
C LEU A 6 -4.85 44.00 -0.70
N PHE A 7 -5.26 44.57 -1.84
CA PHE A 7 -6.54 44.23 -2.46
C PHE A 7 -6.55 42.82 -3.03
N PHE A 8 -5.44 42.37 -3.62
CA PHE A 8 -5.31 41.02 -4.17
C PHE A 8 -5.27 39.94 -3.08
N ALA A 9 -4.58 40.22 -1.96
CA ALA A 9 -4.53 39.30 -0.82
C ALA A 9 -5.90 39.13 -0.14
N MET A 10 -6.69 40.21 -0.01
CA MET A 10 -8.02 40.15 0.59
C MET A 10 -9.03 39.40 -0.29
N LEU A 11 -8.92 39.53 -1.62
CA LEU A 11 -9.77 38.81 -2.57
C LEU A 11 -9.51 37.29 -2.51
N PHE A 12 -8.25 36.87 -2.39
CA PHE A 12 -7.88 35.46 -2.34
C PHE A 12 -8.41 34.76 -1.08
N VAL A 13 -8.39 35.45 0.08
CA VAL A 13 -8.95 34.92 1.34
C VAL A 13 -10.46 34.72 1.25
N LEU A 14 -11.18 35.56 0.51
CA LEU A 14 -12.64 35.48 0.38
C LEU A 14 -13.10 34.31 -0.50
N VAL A 15 -12.29 33.90 -1.48
CA VAL A 15 -12.58 32.74 -2.35
C VAL A 15 -12.37 31.41 -1.62
N VAL A 16 -11.38 31.33 -0.71
CA VAL A 16 -11.09 30.09 0.04
C VAL A 16 -12.18 29.76 1.07
N VAL A 17 -12.87 30.77 1.63
CA VAL A 17 -13.96 30.55 2.61
C VAL A 17 -15.25 30.06 1.95
N ALA A 18 -15.47 30.34 0.65
CA ALA A 18 -16.67 29.91 -0.07
C ALA A 18 -16.62 28.45 -0.57
N ALA A 19 -15.47 27.77 -0.44
CA ALA A 19 -15.26 26.42 -0.99
C ALA A 19 -15.51 25.27 0.02
N CYS A 20 -15.93 25.56 1.26
CA CYS A 20 -16.19 24.55 2.29
C CYS A 20 -17.69 24.46 2.63
N GLY A 21 -18.50 24.02 1.67
CA GLY A 21 -19.95 23.92 1.82
C GLY A 21 -20.59 22.94 0.83
N GLY A 22 -20.01 21.76 0.66
CA GLY A 22 -20.62 20.65 -0.10
C GLY A 22 -21.27 19.65 0.86
N ALA A 23 -22.59 19.57 0.85
CA ALA A 23 -23.35 18.55 1.57
C ALA A 23 -23.09 17.15 0.96
N PRO A 24 -23.06 16.07 1.75
CA PRO A 24 -22.96 14.72 1.21
C PRO A 24 -24.27 14.33 0.51
N ALA A 25 -24.16 13.85 -0.73
CA ALA A 25 -25.24 13.17 -1.42
C ALA A 25 -25.48 11.80 -0.75
N GLU A 26 -26.74 11.52 -0.43
CA GLU A 26 -27.18 10.19 0.00
C GLU A 26 -27.23 9.29 -1.25
N ASP A 27 -26.26 8.39 -1.38
CA ASP A 27 -26.29 7.35 -2.41
C ASP A 27 -27.18 6.20 -1.93
N GLU A 28 -28.26 5.96 -2.68
CA GLU A 28 -29.13 4.80 -2.53
C GLU A 28 -28.36 3.51 -2.85
N ILE A 29 -28.34 2.57 -1.90
CA ILE A 29 -27.69 1.27 -2.08
C ILE A 29 -28.60 0.38 -2.94
N PRO A 30 -28.18 -0.08 -4.14
CA PRO A 30 -28.96 -1.05 -4.89
C PRO A 30 -28.95 -2.40 -4.16
N THR A 31 -30.14 -2.91 -3.86
CA THR A 31 -30.35 -4.26 -3.31
C THR A 31 -30.16 -5.26 -4.44
N VAL A 32 -29.06 -6.02 -4.42
CA VAL A 32 -28.84 -7.13 -5.37
C VAL A 32 -29.31 -8.43 -4.72
N ASP A 33 -30.50 -8.87 -5.12
CA ASP A 33 -31.01 -10.21 -4.85
C ASP A 33 -30.14 -11.24 -5.60
N THR A 34 -29.30 -11.98 -4.85
CA THR A 34 -28.56 -13.12 -5.39
C THR A 34 -29.37 -14.39 -5.16
N SER A 35 -30.13 -14.79 -6.18
CA SER A 35 -30.85 -16.07 -6.22
C SER A 35 -29.87 -17.24 -6.43
N LEU A 36 -29.86 -18.18 -5.49
CA LEU A 36 -29.22 -19.49 -5.64
C LEU A 36 -29.90 -20.30 -6.75
N SER A 37 -29.13 -20.71 -7.75
CA SER A 37 -29.49 -21.79 -8.67
C SER A 37 -28.48 -22.91 -8.53
N THR A 38 -28.92 -23.98 -7.87
CA THR A 38 -28.29 -25.29 -7.88
C THR A 38 -28.79 -26.02 -9.11
N ASP A 39 -27.90 -26.35 -10.04
CA ASP A 39 -28.21 -27.35 -11.06
C ASP A 39 -27.10 -28.40 -11.09
N ALA A 40 -27.50 -29.63 -10.78
CA ALA A 40 -26.66 -30.81 -10.79
C ALA A 40 -26.87 -31.50 -12.14
N THR A 41 -25.83 -31.50 -12.98
CA THR A 41 -25.79 -32.40 -14.14
C THR A 41 -24.53 -33.26 -14.03
N ALA A 42 -24.77 -34.54 -13.76
CA ALA A 42 -23.81 -35.60 -13.97
C ALA A 42 -23.75 -35.90 -15.46
N ASP A 43 -22.54 -35.91 -16.04
CA ASP A 43 -22.31 -36.77 -17.19
C ASP A 43 -20.89 -37.34 -17.18
N THR A 44 -20.82 -38.61 -17.51
CA THR A 44 -19.65 -39.48 -17.51
C THR A 44 -19.14 -39.58 -18.93
N GLN A 45 -17.88 -39.24 -19.18
CA GLN A 45 -17.20 -39.75 -20.37
C GLN A 45 -15.72 -39.98 -20.09
N ALA A 46 -15.36 -41.26 -20.14
CA ALA A 46 -13.99 -41.73 -20.21
C ALA A 46 -13.44 -41.46 -21.60
N ASP A 47 -12.25 -40.87 -21.69
CA ASP A 47 -11.37 -41.10 -22.83
C ASP A 47 -9.90 -41.04 -22.39
N GLY A 48 -9.15 -42.05 -22.80
CA GLY A 48 -7.77 -42.28 -22.43
C GLY A 48 -6.83 -41.56 -23.39
N THR A 49 -5.92 -40.77 -22.85
CA THR A 49 -4.70 -40.39 -23.55
C THR A 49 -3.55 -40.41 -22.55
N ALA A 50 -2.63 -41.36 -22.74
CA ALA A 50 -1.42 -41.50 -21.95
C ALA A 50 -0.53 -40.26 -22.17
N ALA A 51 -0.34 -39.46 -21.13
CA ALA A 51 0.63 -38.38 -21.12
C ALA A 51 2.06 -38.97 -20.95
N PRO A 52 3.08 -38.43 -21.62
CA PRO A 52 4.46 -38.83 -21.40
C PRO A 52 4.86 -38.51 -19.95
N THR A 53 5.38 -39.50 -19.24
CA THR A 53 5.99 -39.36 -17.92
C THR A 53 7.23 -38.48 -18.05
N THR A 54 7.05 -37.18 -17.86
CA THR A 54 8.16 -36.25 -17.61
C THR A 54 8.65 -36.50 -16.20
N ASP A 55 9.89 -36.96 -16.10
CA ASP A 55 10.65 -37.11 -14.86
C ASP A 55 10.45 -35.85 -13.98
N PRO A 56 9.99 -35.96 -12.72
CA PRO A 56 9.90 -34.80 -11.86
C PRO A 56 11.31 -34.29 -11.65
N ALA A 57 11.66 -33.21 -12.35
CA ALA A 57 12.81 -32.40 -11.99
C ALA A 57 12.63 -32.04 -10.51
N VAL A 58 13.43 -32.67 -9.66
CA VAL A 58 13.53 -32.31 -8.25
C VAL A 58 14.06 -30.88 -8.25
N VAL A 59 13.14 -29.93 -8.18
CA VAL A 59 13.46 -28.55 -7.84
C VAL A 59 13.95 -28.64 -6.41
N VAL A 60 15.26 -28.76 -6.26
CA VAL A 60 15.93 -28.49 -4.99
C VAL A 60 15.66 -27.01 -4.74
N VAL A 61 14.57 -26.74 -4.02
CA VAL A 61 14.36 -25.46 -3.36
C VAL A 61 15.46 -25.42 -2.32
N THR A 62 16.62 -24.91 -2.71
CA THR A 62 17.62 -24.47 -1.74
C THR A 62 16.89 -23.44 -0.89
N PRO A 63 16.66 -23.66 0.41
CA PRO A 63 16.12 -22.63 1.26
C PRO A 63 17.07 -21.44 1.12
N ARG A 64 16.58 -20.38 0.47
CA ARG A 64 17.26 -19.08 0.45
C ARG A 64 17.57 -18.79 1.91
N GLY A 65 18.86 -18.65 2.20
CA GLY A 65 19.42 -18.86 3.53
C GLY A 65 18.55 -18.27 4.62
N THR A 66 18.46 -18.98 5.73
CA THR A 66 17.99 -18.45 7.01
C THR A 66 18.97 -17.38 7.48
N GLU A 67 19.15 -16.32 6.69
CA GLU A 67 19.76 -15.10 7.17
C GLU A 67 18.80 -14.60 8.24
N ALA A 68 19.27 -14.61 9.48
CA ALA A 68 18.52 -14.09 10.59
C ALA A 68 18.15 -12.65 10.23
N PHE A 69 16.88 -12.45 9.86
CA PHE A 69 16.33 -11.16 9.48
C PHE A 69 16.50 -10.24 10.69
N THR A 70 17.57 -9.45 10.64
CA THR A 70 17.93 -8.53 11.72
C THR A 70 17.23 -7.23 11.39
N VAL A 71 16.15 -6.94 12.10
CA VAL A 71 15.48 -5.64 11.98
C VAL A 71 16.51 -4.57 12.39
N PRO A 72 16.81 -3.59 11.53
CA PRO A 72 17.80 -2.57 11.83
C PRO A 72 17.39 -1.76 13.08
N LEU A 73 18.37 -1.31 13.86
CA LEU A 73 18.07 -0.43 14.99
C LEU A 73 17.38 0.85 14.48
N PRO A 74 16.40 1.40 15.20
CA PRO A 74 15.72 2.63 14.76
C PRO A 74 16.71 3.75 14.45
N GLY A 75 16.53 4.41 13.30
CA GLY A 75 17.47 5.43 12.81
C GLY A 75 18.69 4.86 12.07
N THR A 76 18.74 3.54 11.87
CA THR A 76 19.71 2.88 10.99
C THR A 76 19.01 2.56 9.67
N LEU A 77 19.45 3.19 8.60
CA LEU A 77 19.15 2.73 7.25
C LEU A 77 20.09 1.55 7.00
N ASP A 78 19.55 0.36 6.73
CA ASP A 78 20.32 -0.73 6.17
C ASP A 78 20.14 -0.67 4.64
N PRO A 79 21.07 -0.05 3.91
CA PRO A 79 20.92 0.09 2.48
C PRO A 79 21.22 -1.26 1.85
N ILE A 80 20.20 -2.10 1.72
CA ILE A 80 20.23 -3.16 0.71
C ILE A 80 20.07 -2.44 -0.63
N VAL A 81 21.16 -1.89 -1.14
CA VAL A 81 21.21 -1.29 -2.49
C VAL A 81 21.16 -2.46 -3.47
N THR A 82 19.96 -2.96 -3.73
CA THR A 82 19.73 -3.75 -4.93
C THR A 82 19.36 -2.74 -6.01
N GLU A 83 20.26 -2.57 -6.97
CA GLU A 83 20.04 -1.72 -8.15
C GLU A 83 18.71 -2.13 -8.79
N ASP A 84 17.76 -1.21 -8.89
CA ASP A 84 16.43 -1.49 -9.44
C ASP A 84 16.58 -1.83 -10.94
N PRO A 85 16.32 -3.08 -11.35
CA PRO A 85 16.47 -3.47 -12.75
C PRO A 85 15.38 -2.85 -13.65
N ASN A 86 14.35 -2.20 -13.08
CA ASN A 86 13.13 -1.84 -13.80
C ASN A 86 12.55 -0.49 -13.37
N ILE A 87 13.33 0.58 -13.58
CA ILE A 87 13.03 2.01 -13.36
C ILE A 87 11.76 2.54 -14.06
N ALA A 88 11.03 1.70 -14.79
CA ALA A 88 9.82 2.07 -15.56
C ALA A 88 8.53 1.44 -15.02
N LEU A 89 8.59 0.58 -14.00
CA LEU A 89 7.42 -0.08 -13.43
C LEU A 89 6.86 0.72 -12.24
N VAL A 90 5.56 0.71 -12.02
CA VAL A 90 5.00 1.21 -10.75
C VAL A 90 5.33 0.20 -9.65
N PHE A 91 5.42 0.62 -8.38
CA PHE A 91 5.49 -0.33 -7.25
C PHE A 91 4.35 -1.38 -7.32
N ASP A 92 4.59 -2.62 -6.89
CA ASP A 92 3.54 -3.63 -6.80
C ASP A 92 2.73 -3.50 -5.51
N ARG A 93 3.47 -3.34 -4.40
CA ARG A 93 2.92 -3.30 -3.05
C ARG A 93 3.77 -2.43 -2.13
N ILE A 94 3.11 -1.54 -1.41
CA ILE A 94 3.67 -0.81 -0.27
C ILE A 94 3.07 -1.41 0.99
N TYR A 95 3.92 -1.80 1.94
CA TYR A 95 3.54 -2.31 3.24
C TYR A 95 4.08 -1.39 4.33
N LEU A 96 3.18 -0.85 5.15
CA LEU A 96 3.49 0.03 6.27
C LEU A 96 2.93 -0.56 7.56
N VAL A 97 3.80 -0.74 8.54
CA VAL A 97 3.40 -1.05 9.92
C VAL A 97 3.79 0.10 10.82
N ARG A 98 2.89 0.53 11.68
CA ARG A 98 3.17 1.48 12.75
C ARG A 98 2.77 0.89 14.09
N THR A 99 3.68 0.89 15.04
CA THR A 99 3.45 0.47 16.44
C THR A 99 3.87 1.57 17.42
N GLY A 100 3.50 1.44 18.70
CA GLY A 100 3.77 2.43 19.74
C GLY A 100 2.85 3.65 19.67
N GLY A 101 3.25 4.75 20.31
CA GLY A 101 2.47 5.98 20.41
C GLY A 101 1.67 6.11 21.71
N PRO A 102 0.93 7.23 21.87
CA PRO A 102 0.13 7.51 23.05
C PRO A 102 -0.84 6.38 23.37
N GLN A 103 -0.80 5.95 24.63
CA GLN A 103 -1.68 4.93 25.22
C GLN A 103 -1.64 3.54 24.55
N GLY A 104 -0.56 3.18 23.85
CA GLY A 104 -0.46 1.87 23.20
C GLY A 104 -1.51 1.72 22.09
N SER A 105 -1.72 2.81 21.35
CA SER A 105 -2.56 2.81 20.15
C SER A 105 -2.14 1.62 19.28
N GLY A 106 -3.07 0.68 19.05
CA GLY A 106 -2.77 -0.61 18.44
C GLY A 106 -2.01 -0.49 17.10
N ALA A 107 -1.45 -1.61 16.65
CA ALA A 107 -0.73 -1.66 15.39
C ALA A 107 -1.61 -1.12 14.26
N LEU A 108 -1.08 -0.15 13.52
CA LEU A 108 -1.64 0.26 12.23
C LEU A 108 -0.89 -0.52 11.16
N GLU A 109 -1.64 -1.28 10.38
CA GLU A 109 -1.16 -2.03 9.22
C GLU A 109 -1.83 -1.45 7.98
N VAL A 110 -1.02 -1.06 7.00
CA VAL A 110 -1.49 -0.53 5.72
C VAL A 110 -0.79 -1.26 4.59
N GLU A 111 -1.58 -1.80 3.68
CA GLU A 111 -1.13 -2.35 2.39
C GLU A 111 -1.70 -1.49 1.27
N ILE A 112 -0.87 -1.07 0.33
CA ILE A 112 -1.29 -0.33 -0.87
C ILE A 112 -0.80 -1.13 -2.07
N PHE A 113 -1.69 -1.42 -3.00
CA PHE A 113 -1.41 -2.18 -4.21
C PHE A 113 -1.45 -1.27 -5.45
N GLN A 114 -0.75 -1.67 -6.52
CA GLN A 114 -0.70 -0.94 -7.78
C GLN A 114 -2.08 -0.74 -8.45
N ASP A 115 -3.04 -1.61 -8.15
CA ASP A 115 -4.42 -1.54 -8.66
C ASP A 115 -5.29 -0.50 -7.91
N GLY A 116 -4.70 0.24 -6.96
CA GLY A 116 -5.39 1.22 -6.13
C GLY A 116 -6.09 0.63 -4.91
N ARG A 117 -5.97 -0.68 -4.66
CA ARG A 117 -6.50 -1.28 -3.44
C ARG A 117 -5.66 -0.88 -2.22
N VAL A 118 -6.33 -0.46 -1.16
CA VAL A 118 -5.72 -0.13 0.13
C VAL A 118 -6.36 -0.96 1.23
N ILE A 119 -5.58 -1.76 1.94
CA ILE A 119 -6.05 -2.51 3.11
C ILE A 119 -5.51 -1.82 4.35
N ARG A 120 -6.38 -1.28 5.19
CA ARG A 120 -6.03 -0.62 6.45
C ARG A 120 -6.63 -1.38 7.61
N ASN A 121 -5.79 -2.02 8.42
CA ASN A 121 -6.23 -2.87 9.54
C ASN A 121 -7.30 -3.91 9.11
N GLY A 122 -7.12 -4.51 7.93
CA GLY A 122 -8.06 -5.46 7.33
C GLY A 122 -9.26 -4.83 6.59
N GLU A 123 -9.49 -3.53 6.71
CA GLU A 123 -10.55 -2.83 5.97
C GLU A 123 -10.06 -2.44 4.58
N THR A 124 -10.76 -2.89 3.54
CA THR A 124 -10.39 -2.58 2.14
C THR A 124 -11.05 -1.30 1.66
N ARG A 125 -10.26 -0.43 1.03
CA ARG A 125 -10.66 0.80 0.35
C ARG A 125 -9.99 0.89 -1.01
N LEU A 126 -10.45 1.81 -1.83
CA LEU A 126 -9.85 2.12 -3.12
C LEU A 126 -9.35 3.56 -3.13
N ILE A 127 -8.19 3.77 -3.74
CA ILE A 127 -7.66 5.07 -4.14
C ILE A 127 -7.69 5.20 -5.65
N SER A 128 -7.65 6.43 -6.14
CA SER A 128 -7.65 6.73 -7.57
C SER A 128 -6.30 6.36 -8.22
N PRO A 129 -6.28 6.11 -9.54
CA PRO A 129 -5.03 5.91 -10.28
C PRO A 129 -4.05 7.09 -10.16
N ASP A 130 -4.56 8.32 -10.07
CA ASP A 130 -3.75 9.52 -9.89
C ASP A 130 -3.02 9.52 -8.54
N GLU A 131 -3.66 9.02 -7.48
CA GLU A 131 -3.03 8.86 -6.16
C GLU A 131 -1.97 7.76 -6.16
N VAL A 132 -2.18 6.66 -6.90
CA VAL A 132 -1.17 5.60 -7.09
C VAL A 132 0.07 6.18 -7.78
N LEU A 133 -0.11 6.93 -8.87
CA LEU A 133 1.00 7.58 -9.59
C LEU A 133 1.74 8.62 -8.72
N ALA A 134 1.01 9.34 -7.87
CA ALA A 134 1.62 10.28 -6.93
C ALA A 134 2.50 9.57 -5.90
N LEU A 135 2.06 8.41 -5.38
CA LEU A 135 2.86 7.60 -4.47
C LEU A 135 4.13 7.06 -5.15
N ASP A 136 4.01 6.57 -6.38
CA ASP A 136 5.13 6.08 -7.18
C ASP A 136 6.18 7.18 -7.41
N THR A 137 5.73 8.37 -7.84
CA THR A 137 6.60 9.54 -8.02
C THR A 137 7.32 9.92 -6.73
N MET A 138 6.63 9.85 -5.58
CA MET A 138 7.25 10.13 -4.29
C MET A 138 8.32 9.11 -3.94
N LEU A 139 8.06 7.81 -4.16
CA LEU A 139 9.02 6.73 -3.93
C LEU A 139 10.26 6.85 -4.84
N ASP A 140 10.04 7.23 -6.10
CA ASP A 140 11.11 7.53 -7.05
C ASP A 140 11.99 8.70 -6.61
N GLU A 141 11.41 9.79 -6.10
CA GLU A 141 12.15 10.98 -5.65
C GLU A 141 13.09 10.66 -4.47
N ILE A 142 12.70 9.73 -3.60
CA ILE A 142 13.49 9.31 -2.44
C ILE A 142 14.35 8.07 -2.70
N ASP A 143 14.35 7.53 -3.92
CA ASP A 143 15.06 6.32 -4.34
C ASP A 143 14.78 5.12 -3.40
N PHE A 144 13.52 4.96 -3.00
CA PHE A 144 13.11 3.99 -1.98
C PHE A 144 12.56 2.72 -2.61
N PHE A 145 13.45 1.94 -3.24
CA PHE A 145 13.11 0.67 -3.87
C PHE A 145 13.85 -0.49 -3.25
N GLY A 146 13.13 -1.56 -2.89
CA GLY A 146 13.73 -2.72 -2.22
C GLY A 146 14.33 -2.39 -0.84
N ILE A 147 14.06 -1.19 -0.31
CA ILE A 147 14.55 -0.73 0.99
C ILE A 147 13.54 -1.14 2.08
N HIS A 148 14.09 -1.64 3.18
CA HIS A 148 13.37 -1.82 4.43
C HIS A 148 13.83 -0.75 5.42
N GLY A 149 12.91 0.10 5.84
CA GLY A 149 13.20 1.20 6.76
C GLY A 149 12.48 1.03 8.10
N ALA A 150 13.25 1.12 9.20
CA ALA A 150 12.70 1.22 10.55
C ALA A 150 12.91 2.63 11.11
N TYR A 151 11.82 3.37 11.34
CA TYR A 151 11.86 4.76 11.79
C TYR A 151 11.31 4.92 13.21
N LEU A 152 11.93 5.79 13.99
CA LEU A 152 11.42 6.23 15.28
C LEU A 152 10.80 7.63 15.11
N GLY A 153 9.50 7.75 15.39
CA GLY A 153 8.83 9.05 15.43
C GLY A 153 9.24 9.86 16.66
N PRO A 154 9.04 11.19 16.64
CA PRO A 154 9.33 12.04 17.80
C PRO A 154 8.48 11.58 19.01
N PRO A 155 9.05 11.55 20.22
CA PRO A 155 8.30 11.20 21.42
C PRO A 155 7.26 12.29 21.71
N THR A 156 6.00 11.91 21.86
CA THR A 156 4.93 12.81 22.28
C THR A 156 4.79 12.77 23.80
N GLY A 157 5.74 13.35 24.54
CA GLY A 157 5.67 13.42 26.02
C GLY A 157 6.19 12.15 26.73
N GLN A 158 5.42 11.60 27.69
CA GLN A 158 5.77 10.37 28.42
C GLN A 158 5.40 9.08 27.67
N ASP A 159 4.86 9.20 26.46
CA ASP A 159 4.38 8.07 25.68
C ASP A 159 5.51 7.31 24.99
N GLU A 160 5.26 6.03 24.67
CA GLU A 160 6.17 5.24 23.86
C GLU A 160 6.35 5.88 22.47
N PRO A 161 7.58 5.93 21.93
CA PRO A 161 7.81 6.48 20.61
C PRO A 161 7.12 5.62 19.53
N TYR A 162 6.64 6.27 18.48
CA TYR A 162 6.13 5.56 17.31
C TYR A 162 7.27 4.83 16.60
N ARG A 163 7.04 3.58 16.21
CA ARG A 163 7.92 2.80 15.34
C ARG A 163 7.21 2.57 14.03
N TYR A 164 7.88 2.86 12.93
CA TYR A 164 7.38 2.65 11.58
C TYR A 164 8.27 1.64 10.87
N GLU A 165 7.66 0.67 10.20
CA GLU A 165 8.28 -0.27 9.29
C GLU A 165 7.68 -0.02 7.90
N LEU A 166 8.52 0.29 6.92
CA LEU A 166 8.10 0.49 5.53
C LEU A 166 8.83 -0.51 4.63
N ARG A 167 8.08 -1.17 3.77
CA ARG A 167 8.57 -2.10 2.74
C ARG A 167 7.88 -1.80 1.42
N VAL A 168 8.66 -1.72 0.36
CA VAL A 168 8.18 -1.49 -1.02
C VAL A 168 8.65 -2.65 -1.89
N GLU A 169 7.71 -3.29 -2.60
CA GLU A 169 7.96 -4.39 -3.52
C GLU A 169 7.77 -3.92 -4.96
N ARG A 170 8.70 -4.30 -5.85
CA ARG A 170 8.69 -4.07 -7.30
C ARG A 170 9.23 -5.35 -7.95
N ALA A 171 8.51 -5.94 -8.91
CA ALA A 171 8.80 -7.23 -9.55
C ALA A 171 8.94 -7.12 -11.07
#